data_AF-A0AB33BHB8-F1
#
_entry.id   AF-A0AB33BHB8-F1
#
_cell.length_a   1.000
_cell.length_b   1.000
_cell.length_c   1.000
_cell.angle_alpha   90.00
_cell.angle_beta   90.00
_cell.angle_gamma   90.00
#
_symmetry.space_group_name_H-M   'P 1'
#
loop_
_entity.id
_entity.type
_entity.pdbx_description
1 polymer ?
#
loop_
_entity_poly.entity_id
_entity_poly.type
_entity_poly.pdbx_seq_one_letter_code
_entity_poly.pdbx_strand_id
1 'polypeptide(L)'
;MGNGYVLDFSNITFREFVLENLNIDIYDEKYNYSSGSKANRLRGFWKEESNSTVGKLIETLLEYWKTKKSITRKAITTEEENLFNECQKIVERLQGGNTKNPNQDSQRKEEFSSLRSSLLLEFDNFTKLINSEDKKQRGFSLEDLLKRIFSLYEIPTQKSFRRNEGGEQIDGAFKLEGWYYLVECKWTQNLTDIRQLDSLYGKISRSGKQTLGLFLSINGWSKNVCPLLKQNNDKSIILMDGYDLRSVLVEHNNLDLKNLLMKKLECLNLEGEPFYSAHQLLQNTMNNQIV
;
A
#
# COMPACT_ATOMS: atom_id res chain seq x y z
N MET A 1 7.20 -26.81 -34.79
CA MET A 1 7.30 -26.37 -33.39
C MET A 1 8.42 -27.16 -32.71
N GLY A 2 9.65 -26.67 -32.76
CA GLY A 2 10.83 -27.38 -32.27
C GLY A 2 11.65 -26.44 -31.40
N ASN A 3 11.58 -26.65 -30.08
CA ASN A 3 12.64 -26.47 -29.09
C ASN A 3 12.01 -26.42 -27.69
N GLY A 4 12.27 -27.44 -26.86
CA GLY A 4 11.66 -27.67 -25.55
C GLY A 4 12.21 -26.80 -24.42
N TYR A 5 12.24 -25.47 -24.62
CA TYR A 5 12.66 -24.50 -23.61
C TYR A 5 11.48 -23.98 -22.80
N VAL A 6 11.75 -23.66 -21.54
CA VAL A 6 10.86 -22.91 -20.65
C VAL A 6 11.73 -21.79 -20.12
N LEU A 7 11.58 -20.59 -20.69
CA LEU A 7 12.51 -19.47 -20.51
C LEU A 7 13.97 -19.96 -20.63
N ASP A 8 14.84 -19.58 -19.70
CA ASP A 8 16.23 -20.05 -19.64
C ASP A 8 16.48 -21.15 -18.59
N PHE A 9 15.43 -21.77 -18.06
CA PHE A 9 15.60 -22.81 -17.05
C PHE A 9 16.26 -24.08 -17.61
N SER A 10 17.09 -24.70 -16.77
CA SER A 10 17.51 -26.09 -16.93
C SER A 10 16.44 -27.02 -16.34
N ASN A 11 16.59 -28.34 -16.50
CA ASN A 11 15.65 -29.27 -15.87
C ASN A 11 15.66 -29.15 -14.33
N ILE A 12 16.85 -28.99 -13.74
CA ILE A 12 17.05 -28.87 -12.28
C ILE A 12 16.47 -27.55 -11.78
N THR A 13 16.87 -26.43 -12.38
CA THR A 13 16.43 -25.10 -11.93
C THR A 13 14.94 -24.87 -12.18
N PHE A 14 14.34 -25.53 -13.18
CA PHE A 14 12.89 -25.52 -13.35
C PHE A 14 12.17 -26.29 -12.23
N ARG A 15 12.71 -27.44 -11.79
CA ARG A 15 12.16 -28.22 -10.67
C ARG A 15 12.17 -27.40 -9.38
N GLU A 16 13.32 -26.82 -9.07
CA GLU A 16 13.53 -25.99 -7.88
C GLU A 16 12.61 -24.78 -7.90
N PHE A 17 12.52 -24.07 -9.02
CA PHE A 17 11.64 -22.91 -9.16
C PHE A 17 10.17 -23.23 -8.85
N VAL A 18 9.63 -24.34 -9.38
CA VAL A 18 8.23 -24.72 -9.12
C VAL A 18 8.04 -25.20 -7.67
N LEU A 19 9.01 -25.93 -7.11
CA LEU A 19 8.99 -26.34 -5.71
C LEU A 19 8.99 -25.13 -4.77
N GLU A 20 9.83 -24.13 -5.00
CA GLU A 20 9.94 -22.96 -4.12
C GLU A 20 8.69 -22.08 -4.17
N ASN A 21 8.10 -21.88 -5.35
CA ASN A 21 6.98 -20.96 -5.52
C ASN A 21 5.61 -21.60 -5.23
N LEU A 22 5.45 -22.89 -5.52
CA LEU A 22 4.15 -23.57 -5.43
C LEU A 22 4.15 -24.77 -4.47
N ASN A 23 5.32 -25.16 -3.92
CA ASN A 23 5.48 -26.38 -3.12
C ASN A 23 5.01 -27.65 -3.86
N ILE A 24 5.28 -27.71 -5.17
CA ILE A 24 4.91 -28.82 -6.05
C ILE A 24 6.15 -29.34 -6.80
N ASP A 25 6.36 -30.65 -6.77
CA ASP A 25 7.41 -31.28 -7.58
C ASP A 25 6.93 -31.55 -9.01
N ILE A 26 7.32 -30.70 -9.95
CA ILE A 26 6.89 -30.82 -11.36
C ILE A 26 7.48 -32.06 -12.09
N TYR A 27 8.40 -32.79 -11.46
CA TYR A 27 8.95 -34.05 -11.99
C TYR A 27 8.28 -35.30 -11.40
N ASP A 28 7.29 -35.14 -10.53
CA ASP A 28 6.42 -36.24 -10.09
C ASP A 28 5.84 -37.00 -11.30
N GLU A 29 5.70 -38.32 -11.19
CA GLU A 29 5.17 -39.18 -12.25
C GLU A 29 3.79 -38.71 -12.76
N LYS A 30 2.96 -38.07 -11.92
CA LYS A 30 1.67 -37.54 -12.37
C LYS A 30 1.79 -36.51 -13.50
N TYR A 31 2.91 -35.79 -13.60
CA TYR A 31 3.16 -34.81 -14.66
C TYR A 31 3.98 -35.37 -15.82
N ASN A 32 4.26 -36.68 -15.83
CA ASN A 32 5.09 -37.32 -16.85
C ASN A 32 4.34 -37.42 -18.19
N TYR A 33 4.50 -36.39 -19.01
CA TYR A 33 3.88 -36.30 -20.33
C TYR A 33 4.91 -36.57 -21.43
N SER A 34 4.57 -37.42 -22.41
CA SER A 34 5.41 -37.70 -23.58
C SER A 34 6.87 -38.04 -23.20
N SER A 35 7.86 -37.24 -23.62
CA SER A 35 9.29 -37.51 -23.37
C SER A 35 9.80 -37.14 -21.96
N GLY A 36 8.94 -36.64 -21.07
CA GLY A 36 9.32 -36.23 -19.71
C GLY A 36 10.24 -35.00 -19.60
N SER A 37 10.49 -34.28 -20.70
CA SER A 37 11.28 -33.03 -20.71
C SER A 37 10.57 -31.89 -19.95
N LYS A 38 11.29 -30.86 -19.47
CA LYS A 38 10.68 -29.72 -18.74
C LYS A 38 9.48 -29.07 -19.43
N ALA A 39 9.53 -28.90 -20.76
CA ALA A 39 8.41 -28.36 -21.52
C ALA A 39 7.23 -29.33 -21.57
N ASN A 40 7.48 -30.63 -21.63
CA ASN A 40 6.44 -31.64 -21.52
C ASN A 40 5.90 -31.76 -20.09
N ARG A 41 6.74 -31.64 -19.06
CA ARG A 41 6.33 -31.58 -17.66
C ARG A 41 5.42 -30.38 -17.40
N LEU A 42 5.74 -29.21 -17.96
CA LEU A 42 4.87 -28.03 -17.92
C LEU A 42 3.51 -28.28 -18.60
N ARG A 43 3.48 -28.98 -19.75
CA ARG A 43 2.23 -29.39 -20.39
C ARG A 43 1.44 -30.40 -19.56
N GLY A 44 2.12 -31.35 -18.92
CA GLY A 44 1.53 -32.28 -17.96
C GLY A 44 0.90 -31.53 -16.79
N PHE A 45 1.64 -30.57 -16.22
CA PHE A 45 1.14 -29.70 -15.16
C PHE A 45 -0.12 -28.92 -15.57
N TRP A 46 -0.16 -28.34 -16.77
CA TRP A 46 -1.36 -27.66 -17.30
C TRP A 46 -2.58 -28.57 -17.44
N LYS A 47 -2.37 -29.87 -17.63
CA LYS A 47 -3.44 -30.85 -17.82
C LYS A 47 -3.97 -31.38 -16.48
N GLU A 48 -3.07 -31.61 -15.53
CA GLU A 48 -3.39 -32.32 -14.28
C GLU A 48 -3.75 -31.38 -13.13
N GLU A 49 -3.29 -30.11 -13.14
CA GLU A 49 -3.55 -29.16 -12.06
C GLU A 49 -4.78 -28.26 -12.31
N SER A 50 -5.32 -27.69 -11.24
CA SER A 50 -6.44 -26.75 -11.33
C SER A 50 -6.05 -25.46 -12.07
N ASN A 51 -7.01 -24.82 -12.73
CA ASN A 51 -6.78 -23.52 -13.40
C ASN A 51 -6.14 -22.48 -12.46
N SER A 52 -6.52 -22.47 -11.17
CA SER A 52 -5.92 -21.57 -10.18
C SER A 52 -4.43 -21.84 -9.98
N THR A 53 -4.06 -23.12 -9.80
CA THR A 53 -2.67 -23.56 -9.65
C THR A 53 -1.86 -23.28 -10.91
N VAL A 54 -2.43 -23.55 -12.09
CA VAL A 54 -1.82 -23.25 -13.39
C VAL A 54 -1.58 -21.75 -13.57
N GLY A 55 -2.59 -20.93 -13.23
CA GLY A 55 -2.49 -19.48 -13.28
C GLY A 55 -1.37 -18.95 -12.38
N LYS A 56 -1.22 -19.46 -11.15
CA LYS A 56 -0.13 -19.08 -10.22
C LYS A 56 1.26 -19.41 -10.79
N LEU A 57 1.41 -20.57 -11.43
CA LEU A 57 2.69 -20.91 -12.07
C LEU A 57 3.01 -19.99 -13.26
N ILE A 58 2.02 -19.66 -14.08
CA ILE A 58 2.23 -18.75 -15.22
C ILE A 58 2.57 -17.34 -14.73
N GLU A 59 1.90 -16.86 -13.67
CA GLU A 59 2.17 -15.56 -13.05
C GLU A 59 3.62 -15.44 -12.55
N THR A 60 4.09 -16.43 -11.80
CA THR A 60 5.47 -16.47 -11.27
C THR A 60 6.51 -16.55 -12.39
N LEU A 61 6.22 -17.26 -13.49
CA LEU A 61 7.09 -17.28 -14.68
C LEU A 61 7.16 -15.92 -15.39
N LEU A 62 6.04 -15.18 -15.46
CA LEU A 62 6.00 -13.82 -16.02
C LEU A 62 6.79 -12.83 -15.15
N GLU A 63 6.63 -12.93 -13.83
CA GLU A 63 7.39 -12.11 -12.87
C GLU A 63 8.90 -12.39 -12.97
N TYR A 64 9.29 -13.67 -13.07
CA TYR A 64 10.68 -14.06 -13.29
C TYR A 64 11.25 -13.42 -14.57
N TRP A 65 10.52 -13.51 -15.68
CA TRP A 65 10.96 -12.93 -16.96
C TRP A 65 11.14 -11.41 -16.85
N LYS A 66 10.18 -10.70 -16.25
CA LYS A 66 10.21 -9.24 -16.08
C LYS A 66 11.36 -8.80 -15.18
N THR A 67 11.53 -9.49 -14.05
CA THR A 67 12.61 -9.25 -13.08
C THR A 67 13.98 -9.43 -13.74
N LYS A 68 14.14 -10.49 -14.53
CA LYS A 68 15.38 -10.78 -15.24
C LYS A 68 15.72 -9.74 -16.29
N LYS A 69 14.74 -9.23 -17.04
CA LYS A 69 14.93 -8.11 -17.99
C LYS A 69 15.43 -6.85 -17.27
N SER A 70 14.83 -6.53 -16.12
CA SER A 70 15.23 -5.40 -15.28
C SER A 70 16.67 -5.54 -14.77
N ILE A 71 17.04 -6.70 -14.22
CA ILE A 71 18.39 -6.96 -13.69
C ILE A 71 19.44 -6.92 -14.80
N THR A 72 19.13 -7.45 -15.98
CA THR A 72 20.06 -7.48 -17.12
C THR A 72 20.10 -6.18 -17.92
N ARG A 73 19.34 -5.15 -17.51
CA ARG A 73 19.20 -3.85 -18.19
C ARG A 73 18.89 -3.98 -19.69
N LYS A 74 18.13 -5.02 -20.05
CA LYS A 74 17.69 -5.24 -21.43
C LYS A 74 16.36 -4.52 -21.63
N ALA A 75 16.31 -3.66 -22.65
CA ALA A 75 15.06 -3.03 -23.07
C ALA A 75 14.00 -4.10 -23.36
N ILE A 76 12.77 -3.83 -22.90
CA ILE A 76 11.59 -4.59 -23.29
C ILE A 76 11.10 -4.01 -24.60
N THR A 77 11.05 -4.82 -25.64
CA THR A 77 10.51 -4.39 -26.93
C THR A 77 8.98 -4.32 -26.87
N THR A 78 8.36 -3.54 -27.75
CA THR A 78 6.89 -3.44 -27.84
C THR A 78 6.24 -4.81 -28.09
N GLU A 79 6.89 -5.68 -28.86
CA GLU A 79 6.40 -7.05 -29.10
C GLU A 79 6.41 -7.91 -27.82
N GLU A 80 7.48 -7.82 -27.04
CA GLU A 80 7.61 -8.51 -25.75
C GLU A 80 6.62 -7.99 -24.71
N GLU A 81 6.38 -6.68 -24.67
CA GLU A 81 5.38 -6.06 -23.82
C GLU A 81 3.96 -6.52 -24.18
N ASN A 82 3.63 -6.56 -25.48
CA ASN A 82 2.35 -7.08 -25.94
C ASN A 82 2.16 -8.55 -25.56
N LEU A 83 3.19 -9.40 -25.75
CA LEU A 83 3.15 -10.80 -25.37
C LEU A 83 2.98 -10.99 -23.85
N PHE A 84 3.68 -10.18 -23.06
CA PHE A 84 3.56 -10.17 -21.60
C PHE A 84 2.11 -9.84 -21.18
N ASN A 85 1.53 -8.78 -21.76
CA ASN A 85 0.16 -8.37 -21.47
C ASN A 85 -0.88 -9.44 -21.86
N GLU A 86 -0.70 -10.13 -22.98
CA GLU A 86 -1.57 -11.25 -23.36
C GLU A 86 -1.44 -12.43 -22.40
N CYS A 87 -0.23 -12.74 -21.93
CA CYS A 87 -0.04 -13.78 -20.93
C CYS A 87 -0.66 -13.42 -19.57
N GLN A 88 -0.60 -12.15 -19.16
CA GLN A 88 -1.31 -11.68 -17.96
C GLN A 88 -2.82 -11.87 -18.06
N LYS A 89 -3.44 -11.57 -19.20
CA LYS A 89 -4.88 -11.85 -19.42
C LYS A 89 -5.22 -13.33 -19.28
N ILE A 90 -4.31 -14.22 -19.70
CA ILE A 90 -4.47 -15.67 -19.55
C ILE A 90 -4.40 -16.07 -18.07
N VAL A 91 -3.46 -15.51 -17.30
CA VAL A 91 -3.34 -15.72 -15.84
C VAL A 91 -4.63 -15.30 -15.14
N GLU A 92 -5.13 -14.10 -15.44
CA GLU A 92 -6.38 -13.56 -14.87
C GLU A 92 -7.56 -14.49 -15.13
N ARG A 93 -7.69 -15.01 -16.36
CA ARG A 93 -8.75 -15.96 -16.74
C ARG A 93 -8.63 -17.28 -15.97
N LEU A 94 -7.41 -17.79 -15.79
CA LEU A 94 -7.15 -19.08 -15.14
C LEU A 94 -7.32 -19.01 -13.61
N GLN A 95 -6.92 -17.93 -12.97
CA GLN A 95 -6.99 -17.81 -11.51
C GLN A 95 -8.40 -17.56 -10.95
N GLY A 96 -9.40 -17.27 -11.78
CA GLY A 96 -10.73 -17.00 -11.25
C GLY A 96 -11.77 -16.44 -12.20
N GLY A 97 -11.89 -17.03 -13.39
CA GLY A 97 -13.13 -16.98 -14.19
C GLY A 97 -14.34 -17.64 -13.53
N ASN A 98 -14.63 -17.32 -12.26
CA ASN A 98 -16.02 -17.04 -11.90
C ASN A 98 -16.36 -15.72 -12.60
N THR A 99 -17.62 -15.51 -12.97
CA THR A 99 -18.11 -14.22 -13.48
C THR A 99 -17.73 -13.06 -12.55
N LYS A 100 -16.51 -12.52 -12.64
CA LYS A 100 -16.24 -11.13 -12.33
C LYS A 100 -16.87 -10.38 -13.48
N ASN A 101 -18.13 -10.02 -13.28
CA ASN A 101 -18.82 -9.09 -14.15
C ASN A 101 -17.81 -7.94 -14.41
N PRO A 102 -17.47 -7.59 -15.66
CA PRO A 102 -16.76 -6.33 -15.94
C PRO A 102 -17.44 -5.17 -15.22
N ASN A 103 -18.77 -5.27 -15.07
CA ASN A 103 -19.57 -4.40 -14.23
C ASN A 103 -19.15 -4.38 -12.75
N GLN A 104 -18.69 -5.45 -12.09
CA GLN A 104 -18.37 -5.43 -10.65
C GLN A 104 -17.01 -4.82 -10.33
N ASP A 105 -15.95 -5.09 -11.10
CA ASP A 105 -14.65 -4.42 -10.88
C ASP A 105 -14.70 -2.97 -11.38
N SER A 106 -15.41 -2.69 -12.47
CA SER A 106 -15.73 -1.31 -12.86
C SER A 106 -16.61 -0.63 -11.81
N GLN A 107 -17.65 -1.29 -11.28
CA GLN A 107 -18.52 -0.73 -10.24
C GLN A 107 -17.77 -0.53 -8.92
N ARG A 108 -16.84 -1.41 -8.54
CA ARG A 108 -15.97 -1.20 -7.36
C ARG A 108 -15.01 -0.04 -7.57
N LYS A 109 -14.42 0.08 -8.76
CA LYS A 109 -13.56 1.23 -9.11
C LYS A 109 -14.35 2.53 -9.16
N GLU A 110 -15.56 2.51 -9.71
CA GLU A 110 -16.49 3.63 -9.76
C GLU A 110 -16.99 4.01 -8.36
N GLU A 111 -17.33 3.02 -7.52
CA GLU A 111 -17.72 3.24 -6.12
C GLU A 111 -16.56 3.81 -5.31
N PHE A 112 -15.35 3.27 -5.48
CA PHE A 112 -14.14 3.81 -4.85
C PHE A 112 -13.89 5.26 -5.30
N SER A 113 -13.93 5.54 -6.61
CA SER A 113 -13.72 6.89 -7.16
C SER A 113 -14.80 7.87 -6.70
N SER A 114 -16.07 7.43 -6.66
CA SER A 114 -17.21 8.19 -6.16
C SER A 114 -17.07 8.52 -4.68
N LEU A 115 -16.75 7.53 -3.84
CA LEU A 115 -16.56 7.73 -2.41
C LEU A 115 -15.35 8.64 -2.13
N ARG A 116 -14.24 8.42 -2.85
CA ARG A 116 -13.04 9.27 -2.78
C ARG A 116 -13.35 10.73 -3.14
N SER A 117 -14.12 10.95 -4.20
CA SER A 117 -14.57 12.28 -4.62
C SER A 117 -15.51 12.94 -3.61
N SER A 118 -16.43 12.17 -3.03
CA SER A 118 -17.30 12.66 -1.95
C SER A 118 -16.49 13.11 -0.72
N LEU A 119 -15.49 12.31 -0.32
CA LEU A 119 -14.60 12.65 0.80
C LEU A 119 -13.73 13.87 0.49
N LEU A 120 -13.28 14.04 -0.75
CA LEU A 120 -12.54 15.23 -1.19
C LEU A 120 -13.40 16.49 -1.09
N LEU A 121 -14.64 16.45 -1.58
CA LEU A 121 -15.58 17.58 -1.52
C LEU A 121 -15.88 17.96 -0.07
N GLU A 122 -16.07 16.96 0.78
CA GLU A 122 -16.27 17.18 2.21
C GLU A 122 -15.05 17.82 2.87
N PHE A 123 -13.85 17.31 2.61
CA PHE A 123 -12.59 17.90 3.08
C PHE A 123 -12.46 19.37 2.65
N ASP A 124 -12.66 19.66 1.36
CA ASP A 124 -12.57 21.01 0.81
C ASP A 124 -13.64 21.95 1.40
N ASN A 125 -14.87 21.45 1.67
CA ASN A 125 -15.91 22.24 2.34
C ASN A 125 -15.55 22.59 3.78
N PHE A 126 -14.97 21.64 4.53
CA PHE A 126 -14.52 21.90 5.90
C PHE A 126 -13.39 22.94 5.95
N THR A 127 -12.46 22.94 4.99
CA THR A 127 -11.40 23.96 4.93
C THR A 127 -11.95 25.38 4.75
N LYS A 128 -13.10 25.54 4.09
CA LYS A 128 -13.76 26.85 3.91
C LYS A 128 -14.48 27.32 5.17
N LEU A 129 -14.86 26.41 6.06
CA LEU A 129 -15.61 26.69 7.30
C LEU A 129 -14.72 26.97 8.52
N ILE A 130 -13.43 27.23 8.31
CA ILE A 130 -12.42 27.49 9.36
C ILE A 130 -12.79 28.66 10.30
N ASN A 131 -13.71 29.55 9.88
CA ASN A 131 -14.20 30.69 10.67
C ASN A 131 -15.40 30.39 11.56
N SER A 132 -15.96 29.18 11.52
CA SER A 132 -17.03 28.78 12.46
C SER A 132 -16.49 28.67 13.89
N GLU A 133 -17.20 29.23 14.88
CA GLU A 133 -16.72 29.32 16.27
C GLU A 133 -16.63 27.96 16.99
N ASP A 134 -17.21 26.90 16.42
CA ASP A 134 -17.25 25.59 17.06
C ASP A 134 -16.00 24.74 16.77
N LYS A 135 -14.97 24.94 17.60
CA LYS A 135 -13.72 24.15 17.56
C LYS A 135 -13.95 22.66 17.87
N LYS A 136 -14.93 22.34 18.72
CA LYS A 136 -15.17 20.98 19.17
C LYS A 136 -15.83 20.15 18.08
N GLN A 137 -16.84 20.71 17.42
CA GLN A 137 -17.49 20.07 16.29
C GLN A 137 -16.50 19.77 15.15
N ARG A 138 -15.57 20.69 14.87
CA ARG A 138 -14.52 20.49 13.84
C ARG A 138 -13.59 19.33 14.16
N GLY A 139 -13.19 19.17 15.43
CA GLY A 139 -12.37 18.03 15.85
C GLY A 139 -13.08 16.71 15.60
N PHE A 140 -14.34 16.61 16.02
CA PHE A 140 -15.15 15.41 15.81
C PHE A 140 -15.37 15.10 14.31
N SER A 141 -15.68 16.12 13.51
CA SER A 141 -15.82 15.97 12.06
C SER A 141 -14.53 15.51 11.38
N LEU A 142 -13.36 16.00 11.82
CA LEU A 142 -12.07 15.53 11.31
C LEU A 142 -11.82 14.07 11.64
N GLU A 143 -12.08 13.65 12.87
CA GLU A 143 -11.93 12.26 13.28
C GLU A 143 -12.80 11.32 12.44
N ASP A 144 -14.05 11.71 12.20
CA ASP A 144 -14.97 10.94 11.37
C ASP A 144 -14.54 10.86 9.91
N LEU A 145 -14.11 11.99 9.33
CA LEU A 145 -13.56 12.04 7.98
C LEU A 145 -12.33 11.13 7.85
N LEU A 146 -11.42 11.20 8.82
CA LEU A 146 -10.22 10.37 8.83
C LEU A 146 -10.55 8.88 8.91
N LYS A 147 -11.52 8.48 9.75
CA LYS A 147 -11.99 7.09 9.86
C LYS A 147 -12.52 6.57 8.52
N ARG A 148 -13.33 7.37 7.81
CA ARG A 148 -13.87 7.00 6.50
C ARG A 148 -12.80 6.90 5.43
N ILE A 149 -11.81 7.81 5.44
CA ILE A 149 -10.65 7.73 4.55
C ILE A 149 -9.86 6.45 4.82
N PHE A 150 -9.56 6.13 6.07
CA PHE A 150 -8.84 4.90 6.41
C PHE A 150 -9.62 3.65 6.00
N SER A 151 -10.95 3.66 6.16
CA SER A 151 -11.83 2.59 5.71
C SER A 151 -11.82 2.43 4.19
N LEU A 152 -11.81 3.54 3.42
CA LEU A 152 -11.73 3.51 1.95
C LEU A 152 -10.46 2.79 1.47
N TYR A 153 -9.33 3.02 2.14
CA TYR A 153 -8.06 2.37 1.81
C TYR A 153 -7.85 1.04 2.54
N GLU A 154 -8.89 0.48 3.16
CA GLU A 154 -8.83 -0.81 3.88
C GLU A 154 -7.72 -0.84 4.94
N ILE A 155 -7.55 0.25 5.68
CA ILE A 155 -6.65 0.32 6.84
C ILE A 155 -7.47 0.03 8.09
N PRO A 156 -7.20 -1.07 8.82
CA PRO A 156 -7.96 -1.42 10.01
C PRO A 156 -7.84 -0.35 11.09
N THR A 157 -8.97 0.24 11.50
CA THR A 157 -9.03 1.24 12.56
C THR A 157 -9.71 0.69 13.82
N GLN A 158 -9.32 1.24 14.97
CA GLN A 158 -9.98 1.04 16.24
C GLN A 158 -10.70 2.33 16.63
N LYS A 159 -11.95 2.19 17.08
CA LYS A 159 -12.74 3.31 17.62
C LYS A 159 -12.05 3.90 18.85
N SER A 160 -12.40 5.13 19.22
CA SER A 160 -11.89 5.75 20.44
C SER A 160 -12.14 4.86 21.66
N PHE A 161 -11.15 4.77 22.53
CA PHE A 161 -11.19 3.88 23.69
C PHE A 161 -10.45 4.48 24.88
N ARG A 162 -10.77 3.99 26.08
CA ARG A 162 -9.99 4.26 27.30
C ARG A 162 -9.19 3.02 27.64
N ARG A 163 -7.94 3.20 28.06
CA ARG A 163 -7.07 2.08 28.41
C ARG A 163 -7.53 1.36 29.68
N ASN A 164 -7.95 2.13 30.69
CA ASN A 164 -8.42 1.65 31.97
C ASN A 164 -9.61 2.53 32.44
N GLU A 165 -10.34 2.09 33.45
CA GLU A 165 -11.36 2.93 34.11
C GLU A 165 -10.73 4.23 34.63
N GLY A 166 -11.32 5.38 34.28
CA GLY A 166 -10.77 6.70 34.59
C GLY A 166 -9.47 7.05 33.84
N GLY A 167 -8.95 6.16 33.00
CA GLY A 167 -7.70 6.33 32.26
C GLY A 167 -7.82 7.27 31.05
N GLU A 168 -6.65 7.55 30.47
CA GLU A 168 -6.48 8.39 29.27
C GLU A 168 -7.29 7.89 28.08
N GLN A 169 -7.93 8.84 27.38
CA GLN A 169 -8.69 8.58 26.15
C GLN A 169 -7.76 8.61 24.94
N ILE A 170 -7.89 7.59 24.10
CA ILE A 170 -7.25 7.50 22.78
C ILE A 170 -8.31 7.84 21.74
N ASP A 171 -8.03 8.86 20.94
CA ASP A 171 -8.99 9.44 19.99
C ASP A 171 -9.18 8.53 18.76
N GLY A 172 -8.10 7.87 18.33
CA GLY A 172 -8.13 6.82 17.34
C GLY A 172 -6.86 5.97 17.36
N ALA A 173 -6.96 4.78 16.81
CA ALA A 173 -5.80 3.96 16.50
C ALA A 173 -6.02 3.19 15.19
N PHE A 174 -4.94 2.78 14.55
CA PHE A 174 -5.01 1.90 13.37
C PHE A 174 -3.86 0.90 13.36
N LYS A 175 -4.02 -0.14 12.53
CA LYS A 175 -2.99 -1.14 12.28
C LYS A 175 -2.49 -1.01 10.85
N LEU A 176 -1.16 -1.01 10.68
CA LEU A 176 -0.50 -1.01 9.37
C LEU A 176 0.69 -1.97 9.43
N GLU A 177 0.77 -2.92 8.50
CA GLU A 177 1.86 -3.91 8.40
C GLU A 177 2.25 -4.61 9.73
N GLY A 178 1.24 -4.94 10.54
CA GLY A 178 1.47 -5.61 11.83
C GLY A 178 1.76 -4.67 13.01
N TRP A 179 2.02 -3.40 12.77
CA TRP A 179 2.28 -2.38 13.79
C TRP A 179 1.01 -1.61 14.17
N TYR A 180 0.98 -1.08 15.40
CA TYR A 180 -0.12 -0.29 15.93
C TYR A 180 0.24 1.18 16.01
N TYR A 181 -0.68 2.04 15.58
CA TYR A 181 -0.49 3.48 15.54
C TYR A 181 -1.59 4.17 16.33
N LEU A 182 -1.21 5.03 17.26
CA LEU A 182 -2.14 5.96 17.90
C LEU A 182 -2.26 7.20 17.00
N VAL A 183 -3.48 7.71 16.86
CA VAL A 183 -3.74 8.88 16.02
C VAL A 183 -4.12 10.05 16.89
N GLU A 184 -3.49 11.19 16.63
CA GLU A 184 -3.95 12.48 17.10
C GLU A 184 -4.09 13.41 15.89
N CYS A 185 -5.20 14.15 15.80
CA CYS A 185 -5.45 15.04 14.69
C CYS A 185 -5.90 16.43 15.17
N LYS A 186 -5.43 17.48 14.49
CA LYS A 186 -5.79 18.87 14.80
C LYS A 186 -6.17 19.66 13.55
N TRP A 187 -7.29 20.36 13.67
CA TRP A 187 -7.77 21.35 12.70
C TRP A 187 -7.79 22.75 13.30
N THR A 188 -6.62 23.34 13.48
CA THR A 188 -6.47 24.69 14.06
C THR A 188 -6.04 25.69 13.00
N GLN A 189 -6.48 26.94 13.08
CA GLN A 189 -6.06 28.01 12.16
C GLN A 189 -4.54 28.19 12.10
N ASN A 190 -3.87 28.08 13.24
CA ASN A 190 -2.42 28.22 13.33
C ASN A 190 -1.71 26.90 13.03
N LEU A 191 -0.46 27.03 12.56
CA LEU A 191 0.49 25.93 12.44
C LEU A 191 0.66 25.22 13.78
N THR A 192 0.74 23.89 13.75
CA THR A 192 0.94 23.08 14.95
C THR A 192 2.38 23.20 15.45
N ASP A 193 2.56 23.45 16.74
CA ASP A 193 3.86 23.50 17.41
C ASP A 193 4.21 22.16 18.08
N ILE A 194 5.46 22.05 18.54
CA ILE A 194 5.99 20.82 19.14
C ILE A 194 5.24 20.43 20.43
N ARG A 195 4.74 21.41 21.20
CA ARG A 195 4.06 21.15 22.49
C ARG A 195 2.76 20.40 22.29
N GLN A 196 2.15 20.53 21.11
CA GLN A 196 0.94 19.79 20.79
C GLN A 196 1.20 18.28 20.67
N LEU A 197 2.44 17.83 20.48
CA LEU A 197 2.80 16.41 20.34
C LEU A 197 3.03 15.72 21.69
N ASP A 198 3.23 16.47 22.77
CA ASP A 198 3.56 15.91 24.10
C ASP A 198 2.49 14.92 24.60
N SER A 199 1.21 15.22 24.32
CA SER A 199 0.07 14.34 24.59
C SER A 199 0.27 12.98 23.91
N LEU A 200 0.53 12.99 22.60
CA LEU A 200 0.72 11.77 21.80
C LEU A 200 1.96 10.99 22.24
N TYR A 201 3.08 11.67 22.52
CA TYR A 201 4.28 11.04 23.09
C TYR A 201 3.99 10.34 24.41
N GLY A 202 3.26 11.00 25.31
CA GLY A 202 2.82 10.40 26.56
C GLY A 202 2.00 9.14 26.32
N LYS A 203 1.01 9.21 25.42
CA LYS A 203 0.17 8.06 25.05
C LYS A 203 1.02 6.90 24.53
N ILE A 204 1.97 7.17 23.64
CA ILE A 204 2.85 6.14 23.03
C ILE A 204 3.78 5.51 24.07
N SER A 205 4.49 6.31 24.86
CA SER A 205 5.44 5.82 25.88
C SER A 205 4.79 4.92 26.94
N ARG A 206 3.48 5.06 27.17
CA ARG A 206 2.67 4.19 28.04
C ARG A 206 2.08 2.96 27.33
N SER A 207 2.40 2.74 26.06
CA SER A 207 1.91 1.62 25.24
C SER A 207 2.94 0.49 25.16
N GLY A 208 2.60 -0.60 24.47
CA GLY A 208 3.57 -1.65 24.17
C GLY A 208 4.73 -1.14 23.30
N LYS A 209 5.90 -1.79 23.40
CA LYS A 209 7.18 -1.43 22.77
C LYS A 209 7.19 -1.28 21.22
N GLN A 210 6.05 -1.48 20.57
CA GLN A 210 5.87 -1.45 19.11
C GLN A 210 4.69 -0.54 18.70
N THR A 211 4.35 0.42 19.55
CA THR A 211 3.30 1.40 19.25
C THR A 211 3.95 2.66 18.70
N LEU A 212 3.47 3.12 17.56
CA LEU A 212 3.89 4.37 16.94
C LEU A 212 2.74 5.39 16.99
N GLY A 213 3.01 6.61 16.56
CA GLY A 213 2.06 7.70 16.46
C GLY A 213 1.94 8.22 15.04
N LEU A 214 0.72 8.55 14.63
CA LEU A 214 0.46 9.43 13.52
C LEU A 214 -0.14 10.73 14.07
N PHE A 215 0.53 11.85 13.82
CA PHE A 215 -0.03 13.17 14.11
C PHE A 215 -0.43 13.84 12.81
N LEU A 216 -1.73 14.15 12.67
CA LEU A 216 -2.29 14.86 11.52
C LEU A 216 -2.57 16.32 11.88
N SER A 217 -1.88 17.27 11.24
CA SER A 217 -2.14 18.71 11.38
C SER A 217 -2.66 19.30 10.08
N ILE A 218 -3.93 19.69 10.01
CA ILE A 218 -4.54 20.10 8.73
C ILE A 218 -3.85 21.32 8.11
N ASN A 219 -3.52 22.31 8.94
CA ASN A 219 -2.80 23.50 8.47
C ASN A 219 -1.28 23.34 8.48
N GLY A 220 -0.76 22.16 8.85
CA GLY A 220 0.66 21.85 8.82
C GLY A 220 1.42 22.26 10.08
N TRP A 221 2.72 22.43 9.95
CA TRP A 221 3.67 22.42 11.07
C TRP A 221 4.44 23.74 11.17
N SER A 222 4.71 24.17 12.39
CA SER A 222 5.65 25.27 12.62
C SER A 222 7.08 24.83 12.29
N LYS A 223 7.93 25.79 11.90
CA LYS A 223 9.29 25.54 11.39
C LYS A 223 10.18 24.69 12.30
N ASN A 224 9.92 24.71 13.61
CA ASN A 224 10.75 24.05 14.60
C ASN A 224 10.34 22.59 14.89
N VAL A 225 9.18 22.13 14.42
CA VAL A 225 8.68 20.78 14.75
C VAL A 225 9.62 19.70 14.22
N CYS A 226 9.88 19.66 12.91
CA CYS A 226 10.74 18.61 12.34
C CYS A 226 12.17 18.63 12.90
N PRO A 227 12.87 19.79 13.02
CA PRO A 227 14.19 19.84 13.64
C PRO A 227 14.22 19.32 15.08
N LEU A 228 13.23 19.64 15.91
CA LEU A 228 13.18 19.17 17.30
C LEU A 228 12.88 17.67 17.38
N LEU A 229 11.97 17.16 16.56
CA LEU A 229 11.69 15.72 16.47
C LEU A 229 12.91 14.93 15.97
N LYS A 230 13.70 15.51 15.06
CA LYS A 230 14.98 14.94 14.61
C LYS A 230 16.01 14.83 15.74
N GLN A 231 15.98 15.72 16.73
CA GLN A 231 16.86 15.65 17.90
C GLN A 231 16.36 14.68 18.98
N ASN A 232 15.06 14.36 19.01
CA ASN A 232 14.52 13.43 19.98
C ASN A 232 14.98 11.99 19.69
N ASN A 233 15.53 11.29 20.70
CA ASN A 233 15.95 9.90 20.53
C ASN A 233 14.76 8.95 20.31
N ASP A 234 13.56 9.33 20.75
CA ASP A 234 12.34 8.55 20.53
C ASP A 234 11.72 8.88 19.15
N LYS A 235 12.04 8.04 18.15
CA LYS A 235 11.52 8.10 16.78
C LYS A 235 10.19 7.37 16.65
N SER A 236 9.18 7.84 17.40
CA SER A 236 7.91 7.13 17.52
C SER A 236 6.73 7.79 16.78
N ILE A 237 6.89 9.01 16.23
CA ILE A 237 5.80 9.76 15.60
C ILE A 237 6.13 10.08 14.13
N ILE A 238 5.22 9.67 13.23
CA ILE A 238 5.15 10.17 11.85
C ILE A 238 4.20 11.36 11.76
N LEU A 239 4.57 12.36 10.97
CA LEU A 239 3.79 13.56 10.73
C LEU A 239 3.07 13.51 9.38
N MET A 240 1.84 14.01 9.37
CA MET A 240 1.02 14.18 8.17
C MET A 240 0.28 15.52 8.24
N ASP A 241 0.05 16.14 7.09
CA ASP A 241 -0.72 17.39 7.03
C ASP A 241 -1.96 17.31 6.13
N GLY A 242 -2.70 18.42 6.03
CA GLY A 242 -3.87 18.51 5.17
C GLY A 242 -3.54 18.41 3.68
N TYR A 243 -2.34 18.80 3.26
CA TYR A 243 -1.91 18.65 1.87
C TYR A 243 -1.72 17.18 1.52
N ASP A 244 -1.11 16.40 2.42
CA ASP A 244 -0.97 14.95 2.27
C ASP A 244 -2.34 14.27 2.10
N LEU A 245 -3.27 14.59 3.01
CA LEU A 245 -4.61 13.97 3.00
C LEU A 245 -5.38 14.35 1.73
N ARG A 246 -5.34 15.62 1.34
CA ARG A 246 -5.95 16.09 0.10
C ARG A 246 -5.32 15.42 -1.12
N SER A 247 -4.00 15.27 -1.15
CA SER A 247 -3.27 14.65 -2.27
C SER A 247 -3.65 13.19 -2.47
N VAL A 248 -3.89 12.47 -1.38
CA VAL A 248 -4.44 11.10 -1.41
C VAL A 248 -5.86 11.07 -1.98
N LEU A 249 -6.70 12.08 -1.71
CA LEU A 249 -8.08 12.11 -2.20
C LEU A 249 -8.23 12.61 -3.65
N VAL A 250 -7.24 13.34 -4.18
CA VAL A 250 -7.27 13.86 -5.54
C VAL A 250 -6.95 12.77 -6.57
N GLU A 251 -7.92 12.44 -7.43
CA GLU A 251 -7.86 11.29 -8.33
C GLU A 251 -6.61 11.26 -9.23
N HIS A 252 -6.30 12.38 -9.89
CA HIS A 252 -5.19 12.47 -10.84
C HIS A 252 -3.80 12.29 -10.23
N ASN A 253 -3.65 12.42 -8.90
CA ASN A 253 -2.37 12.13 -8.24
C ASN A 253 -2.05 10.64 -8.22
N ASN A 254 -3.05 9.77 -8.38
CA ASN A 254 -2.93 8.31 -8.27
C ASN A 254 -2.14 7.87 -7.01
N LEU A 255 -2.33 8.60 -5.90
CA LEU A 255 -1.61 8.36 -4.66
C LEU A 255 -2.44 7.50 -3.71
N ASP A 256 -1.88 6.34 -3.36
CA ASP A 256 -2.45 5.44 -2.37
C ASP A 256 -2.02 5.83 -0.93
N LEU A 257 -2.96 5.80 0.02
CA LEU A 257 -2.70 6.19 1.41
C LEU A 257 -1.71 5.25 2.11
N LYS A 258 -1.81 3.93 1.89
CA LYS A 258 -0.90 2.96 2.49
C LYS A 258 0.51 3.21 1.98
N ASN A 259 0.67 3.44 0.68
CA ASN A 259 1.97 3.77 0.08
C ASN A 259 2.58 5.04 0.69
N LEU A 260 1.80 6.10 0.88
CA LEU A 260 2.27 7.33 1.52
C LEU A 260 2.71 7.09 2.98
N LEU A 261 1.90 6.37 3.77
CA LEU A 261 2.22 6.06 5.16
C LEU A 261 3.47 5.19 5.28
N MET A 262 3.62 4.19 4.40
CA MET A 262 4.81 3.34 4.33
C MET A 262 6.05 4.15 3.99
N LYS A 263 5.97 5.09 3.04
CA LYS A 263 7.11 5.94 2.72
C LYS A 263 7.49 6.88 3.88
N LYS A 264 6.51 7.47 4.56
CA LYS A 264 6.74 8.28 5.77
C LYS A 264 7.44 7.46 6.86
N LEU A 265 7.00 6.22 7.07
CA LEU A 265 7.60 5.30 8.03
C LEU A 265 9.05 4.94 7.67
N GLU A 266 9.31 4.65 6.40
CA GLU A 266 10.65 4.39 5.88
C GLU A 266 11.58 5.58 6.16
N CYS A 267 11.16 6.80 5.81
CA CYS A 267 11.95 8.01 6.04
C CYS A 267 12.20 8.27 7.54
N LEU A 268 11.20 8.05 8.40
CA LEU A 268 11.40 8.19 9.85
C LEU A 268 12.43 7.18 10.37
N ASN A 269 12.32 5.91 9.97
CA ASN A 269 13.16 4.84 10.51
C ASN A 269 14.58 4.84 9.93
N LEU A 270 14.77 5.20 8.66
CA LEU A 270 16.08 5.15 8.00
C LEU A 270 16.83 6.48 8.06
N GLU A 271 16.12 7.60 7.92
CA GLU A 271 16.73 8.93 7.82
C GLU A 271 16.48 9.78 9.08
N GLY A 272 15.63 9.30 10.00
CA GLY A 272 15.18 10.09 11.14
C GLY A 272 14.26 11.25 10.74
N GLU A 273 13.71 11.25 9.52
CA GLU A 273 12.84 12.30 8.98
C GLU A 273 11.38 12.07 9.39
N PRO A 274 10.83 12.86 10.34
CA PRO A 274 9.47 12.65 10.83
C PRO A 274 8.38 13.10 9.84
N PHE A 275 8.72 13.94 8.86
CA PHE A 275 7.76 14.44 7.87
C PHE A 275 8.27 14.27 6.44
N TYR A 276 7.65 13.35 5.72
CA TYR A 276 7.84 13.19 4.27
C TYR A 276 6.53 13.52 3.56
N SER A 277 6.51 14.59 2.76
CA SER A 277 5.26 15.09 2.14
C SER A 277 4.84 14.26 0.93
N ALA A 278 3.54 14.24 0.64
CA ALA A 278 2.98 13.66 -0.59
C ALA A 278 3.57 14.32 -1.84
N HIS A 279 3.93 15.61 -1.78
CA HIS A 279 4.57 16.32 -2.88
C HIS A 279 5.91 15.68 -3.28
N GLN A 280 6.74 15.38 -2.28
CA GLN A 280 8.03 14.72 -2.49
C GLN A 280 7.85 13.32 -3.09
N LEU A 281 6.84 12.57 -2.63
CA LEU A 281 6.55 11.24 -3.17
C LEU A 281 6.16 11.27 -4.65
N LEU A 282 5.28 12.21 -5.00
CA LEU A 282 4.79 12.37 -6.37
C LEU A 282 5.93 12.79 -7.32
N GLN A 283 6.80 13.72 -6.91
CA GLN A 283 7.96 14.13 -7.71
C GLN A 283 8.94 12.97 -7.96
N ASN A 284 9.26 12.21 -6.92
CA ASN A 284 10.18 11.08 -7.05
C ASN A 284 9.62 9.99 -7.98
N THR A 285 8.30 9.80 -7.99
CA THR A 285 7.63 8.84 -8.88
C THR A 285 7.72 9.29 -10.35
N MET A 286 7.53 10.59 -10.63
CA MET A 286 7.70 11.14 -11.98
C MET A 286 9.15 11.04 -12.48
N ASN A 287 10.12 11.35 -11.63
CA ASN A 287 11.53 11.30 -12.00
C ASN A 287 11.99 9.87 -12.32
N ASN A 288 11.48 8.86 -11.61
CA ASN A 288 11.80 7.45 -11.85
C ASN A 288 11.12 6.86 -13.10
N GLN A 289 10.14 7.55 -13.71
CA GLN A 289 9.52 7.13 -14.98
C GLN A 289 10.25 7.66 -16.22
N ILE A 290 11.19 8.60 -16.04
CA ILE A 290 11.93 9.27 -17.12
C ILE A 290 13.33 8.65 -17.33
N VAL A 291 13.74 7.71 -16.47
CA VAL A 291 15.04 7.00 -16.52
C VAL A 291 14.84 5.56 -16.98
#